data_AF-U5MWF5-F1
#
_entry.id   AF-U5MWF5-F1
#
_cell.length_a   1.000
_cell.length_b   1.000
_cell.length_c   1.000
_cell.angle_alpha   90.00
_cell.angle_beta   90.00
_cell.angle_gamma   90.00
#
_symmetry.space_group_name_H-M   'P 1'
#
loop_
_entity.id
_entity.type
_entity.pdbx_description
1 polymer ?
#
loop_
_entity_poly.entity_id
_entity_poly.type
_entity_poly.pdbx_seq_one_letter_code
_entity_poly.pdbx_strand_id
1 'polypeptide(L)' 'MALYCVCFAKGHTFEEMSSWSQYEKNIARAFVEIEAERLNKPPSNEEE' A
#
# COMPACT_ATOMS: atom_id res chain seq x y z
N MET A 1 -5.63 -6.82 -6.09
CA MET A 1 -6.73 -6.20 -5.32
C MET A 1 -6.22 -5.29 -4.20
N ALA A 2 -5.26 -5.72 -3.36
CA ALA A 2 -4.73 -4.90 -2.25
C ALA A 2 -4.27 -3.49 -2.64
N LEU A 3 -3.59 -3.34 -3.79
CA LEU A 3 -3.14 -2.05 -4.31
C LEU A 3 -4.27 -1.03 -4.45
N TYR A 4 -5.38 -1.44 -5.07
CA TYR A 4 -6.53 -0.56 -5.27
C TYR A 4 -7.18 -0.15 -3.93
N CYS A 5 -7.27 -1.06 -2.96
CA CYS A 5 -7.85 -0.77 -1.66
C CYS A 5 -7.03 0.26 -0.86
N VAL A 6 -5.70 0.12 -0.87
CA VAL A 6 -4.80 1.06 -0.17
C VAL A 6 -4.79 2.42 -0.86
N CYS A 7 -4.68 2.45 -2.20
CA CYS A 7 -4.68 3.70 -2.95
C CYS A 7 -6.03 4.43 -2.83
N PHE A 8 -7.15 3.72 -2.77
CA PHE A 8 -8.46 4.32 -2.52
C PHE A 8 -8.58 4.88 -1.10
N ALA A 9 -8.06 4.18 -0.08
CA ALA A 9 -7.98 4.70 1.29
C ALA A 9 -7.09 5.95 1.41
N LYS A 10 -6.16 6.14 0.48
CA LYS A 10 -5.33 7.35 0.34
C LYS A 10 -5.97 8.46 -0.50
N GLY A 11 -7.19 8.26 -1.00
CA GLY A 11 -7.95 9.25 -1.75
C GLY A 11 -7.75 9.22 -3.26
N HIS A 12 -7.07 8.21 -3.81
CA HIS A 12 -6.93 8.05 -5.25
C HIS A 12 -8.17 7.40 -5.88
N THR A 13 -8.63 7.98 -6.98
CA THR A 13 -9.70 7.42 -7.81
C THR A 13 -9.18 6.32 -8.73
N PHE A 14 -10.10 5.50 -9.24
CA PHE A 14 -9.76 4.47 -10.23
C PHE A 14 -9.21 5.07 -11.53
N GLU A 15 -9.76 6.21 -11.96
CA GLU A 15 -9.32 6.90 -13.17
C GLU A 15 -7.87 7.39 -13.06
N GLU A 16 -7.51 8.00 -11.93
CA GLU A 16 -6.13 8.40 -11.64
C GLU A 16 -5.18 7.20 -11.59
N MET A 17 -5.57 6.10 -10.94
CA MET A 17 -4.73 4.90 -10.89
C MET A 17 -4.58 4.23 -12.27
N SER A 18 -5.59 4.35 -13.13
CA SER A 18 -5.56 3.77 -14.47
C SER A 18 -4.58 4.52 -15.39
N SER A 19 -4.43 5.83 -15.20
CA SER A 19 -3.53 6.70 -15.97
C SER A 19 -2.08 6.66 -15.48
N TRP A 20 -1.81 6.05 -14.33
CA TRP A 20 -0.45 5.88 -13.83
C TRP A 20 0.46 5.12 -14.80
N SER A 21 1.67 5.63 -14.94
CA SER A 21 2.78 4.97 -15.61
C SER A 21 3.14 3.65 -14.90
N GLN A 22 3.91 2.82 -15.60
CA GLN A 22 4.41 1.57 -15.01
C GLN A 22 5.29 1.84 -13.77
N TYR A 23 6.04 2.95 -13.77
CA TYR A 23 6.87 3.35 -12.64
C TYR A 23 6.04 3.67 -11.39
N GLU A 24 4.99 4.48 -11.54
CA GLU A 24 4.08 4.83 -10.43
C GLU A 24 3.36 3.58 -9.89
N LYS A 25 2.94 2.67 -10.78
CA LYS A 25 2.35 1.38 -10.38
C LYS A 25 3.33 0.51 -9.59
N ASN A 26 4.62 0.54 -9.93
CA ASN A 26 5.65 -0.19 -9.20
C ASN A 26 5.91 0.41 -7.81
N ILE A 27 5.96 1.74 -7.69
CA ILE A 27 6.08 2.42 -6.38
C ILE A 27 4.90 2.07 -5.49
N ALA A 28 3.68 2.21 -6.02
CA ALA A 28 2.48 1.96 -5.25
C ALA A 28 2.38 0.49 -4.79
N ARG A 29 2.87 -0.46 -5.59
CA ARG A 29 2.99 -1.86 -5.18
C ARG A 29 3.98 -2.06 -4.04
N ALA A 30 5.19 -1.49 -4.14
CA ALA A 30 6.19 -1.59 -3.08
C ALA A 30 5.69 -0.99 -1.76
N PHE A 31 4.96 0.13 -1.82
CA PHE A 31 4.33 0.74 -0.64
C PHE A 31 3.34 -0.22 0.05
N VAL A 32 2.50 -0.91 -0.74
CA VAL A 32 1.53 -1.88 -0.22
C VAL A 32 2.22 -3.08 0.44
N GLU A 33 3.32 -3.56 -0.14
CA GLU A 33 4.11 -4.66 0.42
C GLU A 33 4.73 -4.27 1.78
N ILE A 34 5.30 -3.07 1.88
CA ILE A 34 5.85 -2.54 3.15
C ILE A 34 4.76 -2.39 4.22
N GLU A 35 3.60 -1.84 3.87
CA GLU A 35 2.48 -1.70 4.82
C GLU A 35 1.93 -3.08 5.24
N ALA A 36 1.88 -4.05 4.34
CA ALA A 36 1.49 -5.41 4.66
C ALA A 36 2.49 -6.08 5.61
N GLU A 37 3.80 -5.87 5.41
CA GLU A 37 4.82 -6.34 6.35
C GLU A 37 4.69 -5.68 7.73
N ARG A 38 4.39 -4.37 7.79
CA ARG A 38 4.17 -3.68 9.08
C ARG A 38 2.97 -4.24 9.83
N LEU A 39 1.87 -4.54 9.13
CA LEU A 39 0.66 -5.10 9.74
C LEU A 39 0.83 -6.56 10.17
N ASN A 40 1.67 -7.33 9.49
CA ASN A 40 1.96 -8.72 9.83
C ASN A 40 3.06 -8.87 10.89
N LYS A 41 3.78 -7.79 11.25
CA LYS A 41 4.65 -7.84 12.41
C LYS A 41 3.78 -8.00 13.66
N PRO A 42 4.03 -9.02 14.51
CA PRO A 42 3.36 -9.08 15.80
C PRO A 42 3.68 -7.79 16.57
N PRO A 43 2.74 -7.27 17.39
CA PRO A 43 3.06 -6.18 18.28
C PRO A 43 4.30 -6.60 19.07
N SER A 44 5.36 -5.78 19.04
CA SER A 44 6.48 -5.99 19.94
C SER A 44 5.93 -5.78 21.34
N ASN A 45 5.74 -6.87 22.08
CA ASN A 45 5.64 -6.80 23.53
C ASN A 45 7.01 -6.29 24.00
N GLU A 46 7.20 -4.97 24.03
CA GLU A 46 8.13 -4.34 24.95
C GLU A 46 7.46 -4.43 26.33
N GLU A 47 7.57 -5.61 26.94
CA GLU A 47 7.58 -5.72 28.39
C GLU A 47 9.00 -5.40 28.84
N GLU A 48 9.22 -4.19 29.37
CA GLU A 48 10.09 -3.95 30.52
C GLU A 48 9.64 -2.72 31.31
#